data_AF-A0A6M5YQM7-F1
#
_entry.id   AF-A0A6M5YQM7-F1
#
_cell.length_a   1.000
_cell.length_b   1.000
_cell.length_c   1.000
_cell.angle_alpha   90.00
_cell.angle_beta   90.00
_cell.angle_gamma   90.00
#
_symmetry.space_group_name_H-M   'P 1'
#
loop_
_entity.id
_entity.type
_entity.pdbx_description
1 polymer ?
#
loop_
_entity_poly.entity_id
_entity_poly.type
_entity_poly.pdbx_seq_one_letter_code
_entity_poly.pdbx_strand_id
1 'polypeptide(L)'
;MGCLGTFSMSDDADLIGLDELPDDARAVVDAAERAVSAVRDRAAREAAEIRAAADRECDAVRVRAEAELAAVQQTATRELAPLVRGLLDRLRELQQRYTREGLLDEALAIRARVRQIRGDLLGVRPDPGTLAEFSTTDIGRTVLFDVVGRADGSAWGTDVYTADSRLASAAVHTGVVREGERGLVRVVILDGAEQMFTGSERNGVATFDYGNYPVAYRIEKV
;
A
#
# COMPACT_ATOMS: atom_id res chain seq x y z
N MET A 1 53.54 -52.22 4.90
CA MET A 1 53.38 -51.46 3.64
C MET A 1 52.01 -50.81 3.71
N GLY A 2 51.84 -49.60 4.23
CA GLY A 2 52.18 -48.30 3.61
C GLY A 2 50.97 -47.84 2.79
N CYS A 3 50.34 -46.68 2.91
CA CYS A 3 50.54 -45.46 3.70
C CYS A 3 49.16 -44.79 3.81
N LEU A 4 48.81 -44.28 4.99
CA LEU A 4 47.75 -43.30 5.19
C LEU A 4 48.33 -41.93 4.82
N GLY A 5 47.84 -41.31 3.73
CA GLY A 5 48.16 -39.94 3.39
C GLY A 5 47.11 -39.00 3.94
N THR A 6 47.35 -38.47 5.14
CA THR A 6 46.66 -37.30 5.68
C THR A 6 47.02 -36.08 4.83
N PHE A 7 46.04 -35.46 4.16
CA PHE A 7 46.22 -34.15 3.53
C PHE A 7 46.28 -33.10 4.64
N SER A 8 47.51 -32.72 4.99
CA SER A 8 47.81 -31.64 5.94
C SER A 8 47.54 -30.30 5.25
N MET A 9 46.42 -29.63 5.59
CA MET A 9 46.27 -28.19 5.37
C MET A 9 47.07 -27.46 6.48
N SER A 10 48.39 -27.52 6.37
CA SER A 10 49.29 -26.76 7.23
C SER A 10 50.01 -25.73 6.38
N ASP A 11 49.90 -24.49 6.83
CA ASP A 11 50.83 -23.38 6.59
C ASP A 11 50.68 -22.56 5.29
N ASP A 12 49.63 -21.74 5.21
CA ASP A 12 49.74 -20.40 4.60
C ASP A 12 50.35 -19.45 5.66
N ALA A 13 51.60 -19.73 6.06
CA ALA A 13 52.32 -19.01 7.12
C ALA A 13 53.24 -17.88 6.59
N ASP A 14 53.14 -17.51 5.32
CA ASP A 14 53.96 -16.46 4.69
C ASP A 14 53.12 -15.34 4.04
N LEU A 15 51.97 -15.00 4.62
CA LEU A 15 51.31 -13.73 4.34
C LEU A 15 51.90 -12.66 5.24
N ILE A 16 52.92 -11.96 4.74
CA ILE A 16 53.42 -10.70 5.33
C ILE A 16 52.21 -9.79 5.51
N GLY A 17 51.89 -9.43 6.76
CA GLY A 17 50.80 -8.50 7.05
C GLY A 17 51.09 -7.15 6.38
N LEU A 18 50.06 -6.38 6.00
CA LEU A 18 50.24 -5.05 5.38
C LEU A 18 51.14 -4.12 6.22
N ASP A 19 51.26 -4.38 7.53
CA ASP A 19 52.11 -3.66 8.49
C ASP A 19 53.60 -4.05 8.45
N GLU A 20 53.96 -5.16 7.79
CA GLU A 20 55.34 -5.66 7.62
C GLU A 20 55.91 -5.38 6.22
N LEU A 21 55.15 -4.71 5.34
CA LEU A 21 55.61 -4.30 4.02
C LEU A 21 56.59 -3.12 4.11
N PRO A 22 57.67 -3.12 3.29
CA PRO A 22 58.47 -1.92 3.05
C PRO A 22 57.62 -0.71 2.63
N ASP A 23 58.03 0.50 3.04
CA ASP A 23 57.24 1.73 2.84
C ASP A 23 56.85 1.99 1.38
N ASP A 24 57.73 1.64 0.44
CA ASP A 24 57.50 1.73 -1.00
C ASP A 24 56.44 0.73 -1.48
N ALA A 25 56.49 -0.52 -1.01
CA ALA A 25 55.49 -1.54 -1.32
C ALA A 25 54.12 -1.18 -0.73
N ARG A 26 54.05 -0.71 0.52
CA ARG A 26 52.81 -0.26 1.18
C ARG A 26 52.18 0.92 0.43
N ALA A 27 52.98 1.91 0.02
CA ALA A 27 52.47 3.05 -0.75
C ALA A 27 51.82 2.65 -2.07
N VAL A 28 52.37 1.62 -2.75
CA VAL A 28 51.80 1.07 -3.99
C VAL A 28 50.48 0.33 -3.71
N VAL A 29 50.41 -0.48 -2.66
CA VAL A 29 49.18 -1.19 -2.27
C VAL A 29 48.08 -0.21 -1.90
N ASP A 30 48.37 0.78 -1.06
CA ASP A 30 47.41 1.83 -0.69
C ASP A 30 46.90 2.61 -1.90
N ALA A 31 47.78 2.90 -2.87
CA ALA A 31 47.40 3.56 -4.11
C ALA A 31 46.47 2.68 -4.95
N ALA A 32 46.74 1.38 -5.03
CA ALA A 32 45.90 0.42 -5.73
C ALA A 32 44.53 0.26 -5.03
N GLU A 33 44.48 0.15 -3.71
CA GLU A 33 43.23 0.07 -2.94
C GLU A 33 42.36 1.32 -3.13
N ARG A 34 42.97 2.52 -3.06
CA ARG A 34 42.26 3.77 -3.35
C ARG A 34 41.72 3.80 -4.78
N ALA A 35 42.50 3.34 -5.76
CA ALA A 35 42.05 3.29 -7.15
C ALA A 35 40.89 2.31 -7.33
N VAL A 36 40.96 1.12 -6.72
CA VAL A 36 39.88 0.11 -6.74
C VAL A 36 38.62 0.65 -6.06
N SER A 37 38.76 1.28 -4.90
CA SER A 37 37.64 1.91 -4.19
C SER A 37 36.98 2.99 -5.04
N ALA A 38 37.77 3.86 -5.68
CA ALA A 38 37.25 4.91 -6.57
C ALA A 38 36.47 4.34 -7.77
N VAL A 39 36.94 3.23 -8.35
CA VAL A 39 36.23 2.53 -9.44
C VAL A 39 34.92 1.92 -8.94
N ARG A 40 34.93 1.26 -7.76
CA ARG A 40 33.72 0.70 -7.14
C ARG A 40 32.68 1.78 -6.83
N ASP A 41 33.10 2.89 -6.24
CA ASP A 41 32.22 4.01 -5.92
C ASP A 41 31.62 4.63 -7.18
N ARG A 42 32.40 4.73 -8.26
CA ARG A 42 31.89 5.21 -9.55
C ARG A 42 30.84 4.24 -10.12
N ALA A 43 31.15 2.94 -10.17
CA ALA A 43 30.20 1.93 -10.63
C ALA A 43 28.92 1.89 -9.78
N ALA A 44 29.05 2.07 -8.46
CA ALA A 44 27.90 2.14 -7.55
C ALA A 44 27.02 3.36 -7.83
N ARG A 45 27.62 4.54 -8.08
CA ARG A 45 26.90 5.76 -8.47
C ARG A 45 26.16 5.58 -9.79
N GLU A 46 26.84 5.08 -10.82
CA GLU A 46 26.23 4.82 -12.13
C GLU A 46 25.07 3.82 -12.02
N ALA A 47 25.24 2.74 -11.26
CA ALA A 47 24.18 1.77 -11.02
C ALA A 47 23.00 2.35 -10.22
N ALA A 48 23.24 3.28 -9.30
CA ALA A 48 22.19 3.99 -8.58
C ALA A 48 21.42 4.96 -9.50
N GLU A 49 22.12 5.64 -10.41
CA GLU A 49 21.50 6.53 -11.39
C GLU A 49 20.61 5.77 -12.39
N ILE A 50 21.08 4.62 -12.88
CA ILE A 50 20.30 3.75 -13.77
C ILE A 50 19.02 3.27 -13.07
N ARG A 51 19.14 2.82 -11.81
CA ARG A 51 17.98 2.40 -11.01
C ARG A 51 16.99 3.54 -10.80
N ALA A 52 17.47 4.70 -10.36
CA ALA A 52 16.62 5.87 -10.16
C ALA A 52 15.95 6.34 -11.46
N ALA A 53 16.59 6.16 -12.62
CA ALA A 53 15.98 6.45 -13.91
C ALA A 53 14.86 5.45 -14.25
N ALA A 54 15.11 4.15 -14.05
CA ALA A 54 14.10 3.11 -14.25
C ALA A 54 12.90 3.30 -13.32
N ASP A 55 13.14 3.60 -12.04
CA ASP A 55 12.07 3.83 -11.05
C ASP A 55 11.18 5.01 -11.46
N ARG A 56 11.77 6.12 -11.93
CA ARG A 56 11.01 7.27 -12.44
C ARG A 56 10.14 6.92 -13.65
N GLU A 57 10.64 6.08 -14.54
CA GLU A 57 9.88 5.65 -15.73
C GLU A 57 8.74 4.72 -15.34
N CYS A 58 9.00 3.74 -14.46
CA CYS A 58 7.98 2.87 -13.87
C CYS A 58 6.89 3.68 -13.15
N ASP A 59 7.28 4.66 -12.33
CA ASP A 59 6.36 5.54 -11.63
C ASP A 59 5.52 6.38 -12.59
N ALA A 60 6.12 6.92 -13.65
CA ALA A 60 5.38 7.68 -14.66
C ALA A 60 4.34 6.82 -15.38
N VAL A 61 4.70 5.58 -15.76
CA VAL A 61 3.78 4.63 -16.38
C VAL A 61 2.66 4.26 -15.41
N ARG A 62 2.98 3.98 -14.15
CA ARG A 62 2.01 3.66 -13.10
C ARG A 62 1.02 4.80 -12.88
N VAL A 63 1.50 6.02 -12.68
CA VAL A 63 0.66 7.22 -12.48
C VAL A 63 -0.28 7.42 -13.67
N ARG A 64 0.22 7.22 -14.89
CA ARG A 64 -0.62 7.31 -16.10
C ARG A 64 -1.69 6.22 -16.13
N ALA A 65 -1.33 4.97 -15.85
CA ALA A 65 -2.27 3.86 -15.83
C ALA A 65 -3.34 4.04 -14.74
N GLU A 66 -2.95 4.51 -13.56
CA GLU A 66 -3.86 4.87 -12.47
C GLU A 66 -4.83 5.98 -12.90
N ALA A 67 -4.34 7.03 -13.58
CA ALA A 67 -5.18 8.11 -14.09
C ALA A 67 -6.18 7.65 -15.17
N GLU A 68 -5.74 6.79 -16.10
CA GLU A 68 -6.61 6.21 -17.13
C GLU A 68 -7.69 5.31 -16.51
N LEU A 69 -7.32 4.47 -15.53
CA LEU A 69 -8.27 3.64 -14.79
C LEU A 69 -9.28 4.49 -14.00
N ALA A 70 -8.82 5.54 -13.32
CA ALA A 70 -9.66 6.47 -12.58
C ALA A 70 -10.67 7.16 -13.50
N ALA A 71 -10.26 7.55 -14.71
CA ALA A 71 -11.15 8.15 -15.71
C ALA A 71 -12.25 7.17 -16.18
N VAL A 72 -11.89 5.90 -16.42
CA VAL A 72 -12.86 4.85 -16.78
C VAL A 72 -13.84 4.61 -15.63
N GLN A 73 -13.36 4.48 -14.40
CA GLN A 73 -14.19 4.29 -13.21
C GLN A 73 -15.10 5.49 -12.94
N GLN A 74 -14.61 6.72 -13.14
CA GLN A 74 -15.41 7.93 -13.00
C GLN A 74 -16.51 8.00 -14.06
N THR A 75 -16.22 7.59 -15.29
CA THR A 75 -17.21 7.52 -16.37
C THR A 75 -18.30 6.50 -16.04
N ALA A 76 -17.92 5.28 -15.65
CA ALA A 76 -18.85 4.24 -15.21
C ALA A 76 -19.70 4.71 -14.02
N THR A 77 -19.09 5.38 -13.03
CA THR A 77 -19.82 5.93 -11.87
C THR A 77 -20.81 7.01 -12.29
N ARG A 78 -20.46 7.91 -13.22
CA ARG A 78 -21.36 8.94 -13.74
C ARG A 78 -22.56 8.36 -14.47
N GLU A 79 -22.37 7.25 -15.20
CA GLU A 79 -23.43 6.55 -15.92
C GLU A 79 -24.34 5.75 -14.97
N LEU A 80 -23.76 5.07 -13.99
CA LEU A 80 -24.50 4.24 -13.04
C LEU A 80 -25.24 5.07 -11.97
N ALA A 81 -24.69 6.21 -11.55
CA ALA A 81 -25.28 7.07 -10.51
C ALA A 81 -26.76 7.45 -10.76
N PRO A 82 -27.17 7.96 -11.93
CA PRO A 82 -28.58 8.29 -12.17
C PRO A 82 -29.47 7.05 -12.20
N LEU A 83 -28.98 5.91 -12.70
CA LEU A 83 -29.73 4.65 -12.74
C LEU A 83 -29.98 4.10 -11.33
N VAL A 84 -28.93 4.08 -10.50
CA VAL A 84 -29.01 3.69 -9.08
C VAL A 84 -29.95 4.62 -8.33
N ARG A 85 -29.83 5.94 -8.55
CA ARG A 85 -30.71 6.94 -7.93
C ARG A 85 -32.18 6.69 -8.29
N GLY A 86 -32.48 6.51 -9.57
CA GLY A 86 -33.84 6.24 -10.04
C GLY A 86 -34.42 4.94 -9.48
N LEU A 87 -33.62 3.88 -9.36
CA LEU A 87 -34.05 2.62 -8.74
C LEU A 87 -34.34 2.80 -7.25
N LEU A 88 -33.46 3.50 -6.52
CA LEU A 88 -33.63 3.76 -5.10
C LEU A 88 -34.87 4.61 -4.80
N ASP A 89 -35.16 5.60 -5.63
CA ASP A 89 -36.33 6.46 -5.44
C ASP A 89 -37.63 5.66 -5.64
N ARG A 90 -37.71 4.80 -6.66
CA ARG A 90 -38.85 3.87 -6.85
C ARG A 90 -39.00 2.90 -5.67
N LEU A 91 -37.90 2.34 -5.17
CA LEU A 91 -37.96 1.42 -4.03
C LEU A 91 -38.41 2.13 -2.73
N ARG A 92 -38.04 3.39 -2.54
CA ARG A 92 -38.51 4.22 -1.41
C ARG A 92 -39.99 4.53 -1.51
N GLU A 93 -40.48 4.87 -2.71
CA GLU A 93 -41.91 5.09 -2.94
C GLU A 93 -42.71 3.85 -2.58
N LEU A 94 -42.26 2.66 -3.00
CA LEU A 94 -42.85 1.38 -2.63
C LEU A 94 -42.80 1.16 -1.12
N GLN A 95 -41.64 1.37 -0.47
CA GLN A 95 -41.51 1.21 0.98
C GLN A 95 -42.50 2.11 1.74
N GLN A 96 -42.63 3.38 1.34
CA GLN A 96 -43.56 4.33 1.96
C GLN A 96 -45.02 3.94 1.74
N ARG A 97 -45.34 3.36 0.58
CA ARG A 97 -46.68 2.85 0.28
C ARG A 97 -47.02 1.65 1.17
N TYR A 98 -46.15 0.64 1.22
CA TYR A 98 -46.34 -0.55 2.07
C TYR A 98 -46.42 -0.20 3.56
N THR A 99 -45.61 0.77 4.02
CA THR A 99 -45.68 1.26 5.41
C THR A 99 -47.04 1.90 5.72
N ARG A 100 -47.59 2.70 4.79
CA ARG A 100 -48.91 3.32 4.93
C ARG A 100 -50.05 2.31 4.87
N GLU A 101 -49.86 1.22 4.13
CA GLU A 101 -50.82 0.11 4.01
C GLU A 101 -50.74 -0.88 5.20
N GLY A 102 -49.83 -0.67 6.16
CA GLY A 102 -49.65 -1.53 7.34
C GLY A 102 -48.86 -2.82 7.08
N LEU A 103 -48.29 -2.96 5.89
CA LEU A 103 -47.48 -4.10 5.42
C LEU A 103 -46.01 -3.88 5.82
N LEU A 104 -45.75 -4.03 7.13
CA LEU A 104 -44.46 -3.66 7.74
C LEU A 104 -43.33 -4.64 7.40
N ASP A 105 -43.65 -5.93 7.23
CA ASP A 105 -42.64 -6.96 6.89
C ASP A 105 -42.10 -6.75 5.48
N GLU A 106 -42.96 -6.39 4.53
CA GLU A 106 -42.60 -6.04 3.15
C GLU A 106 -41.78 -4.75 3.10
N ALA A 107 -42.16 -3.74 3.89
CA ALA A 107 -41.40 -2.50 4.01
C ALA A 107 -39.98 -2.74 4.59
N LEU A 108 -39.84 -3.66 5.55
CA LEU A 108 -38.56 -4.10 6.09
C LEU A 108 -37.73 -4.88 5.06
N ALA A 109 -38.35 -5.79 4.31
CA ALA A 109 -37.69 -6.55 3.25
C ALA A 109 -37.16 -5.64 2.14
N ILE A 110 -37.95 -4.64 1.72
CA ILE A 110 -37.52 -3.63 0.73
C ILE A 110 -36.33 -2.82 1.26
N ARG A 111 -36.38 -2.39 2.54
CA ARG A 111 -35.28 -1.66 3.17
C ARG A 111 -33.99 -2.48 3.22
N ALA A 112 -34.08 -3.77 3.55
CA ALA A 112 -32.92 -4.68 3.53
C ALA A 112 -32.38 -4.85 2.11
N ARG A 113 -33.26 -5.01 1.12
CA ARG A 113 -32.87 -5.18 -0.28
C ARG A 113 -32.22 -3.93 -0.87
N VAL A 114 -32.70 -2.73 -0.51
CA VAL A 114 -32.08 -1.45 -0.87
C VAL A 114 -30.63 -1.36 -0.36
N ARG A 115 -30.38 -1.82 0.88
CA ARG A 115 -29.02 -1.86 1.44
C ARG A 115 -28.12 -2.81 0.66
N GLN A 116 -28.64 -3.99 0.30
CA GLN A 116 -27.89 -4.99 -0.44
C GLN A 116 -27.59 -4.56 -1.88
N ILE A 117 -28.58 -4.02 -2.61
CA ILE A 117 -28.40 -3.52 -3.98
C ILE A 117 -27.34 -2.41 -4.04
N ARG A 118 -27.27 -1.54 -3.02
CA ARG A 118 -26.22 -0.51 -2.96
C ARG A 118 -24.81 -1.12 -2.85
N GLY A 119 -24.64 -2.23 -2.14
CA GLY A 119 -23.37 -2.97 -2.07
C GLY A 119 -23.07 -3.70 -3.38
N ASP A 120 -24.07 -4.41 -3.93
CA ASP A 120 -23.92 -5.25 -5.11
C ASP A 120 -23.69 -4.44 -6.41
N LEU A 121 -24.39 -3.33 -6.61
CA LEU A 121 -24.32 -2.56 -7.88
C LEU A 121 -23.10 -1.64 -8.01
N LEU A 122 -22.47 -1.28 -6.88
CA LEU A 122 -21.28 -0.40 -6.86
C LEU A 122 -20.01 -1.15 -6.45
N GLY A 123 -20.09 -2.46 -6.15
CA GLY A 123 -18.98 -3.24 -5.60
C GLY A 123 -18.49 -2.72 -4.25
N VAL A 124 -19.35 -1.99 -3.53
CA VAL A 124 -19.03 -1.35 -2.26
C VAL A 124 -19.16 -2.39 -1.15
N ARG A 125 -18.04 -2.69 -0.52
CA ARG A 125 -17.97 -3.61 0.62
C ARG A 125 -18.19 -2.85 1.94
N PRO A 126 -18.73 -3.48 2.98
CA PRO A 126 -18.72 -2.87 4.32
C PRO A 126 -17.28 -2.74 4.84
N ASP A 127 -17.03 -1.74 5.70
CA ASP A 127 -15.75 -1.59 6.40
C ASP A 127 -15.32 -2.89 7.12
N PRO A 128 -14.21 -3.52 6.71
CA PRO A 128 -13.69 -4.73 7.34
C PRO A 128 -12.95 -4.45 8.66
N GLY A 129 -12.77 -3.18 9.04
CA GLY A 129 -11.98 -2.75 10.18
C GLY A 129 -10.51 -2.55 9.82
N THR A 130 -9.84 -3.62 9.37
CA THR A 130 -8.49 -3.57 8.79
C THR A 130 -8.46 -4.29 7.44
N LEU A 131 -7.39 -4.10 6.68
CA LEU A 131 -7.21 -4.70 5.36
C LEU A 131 -6.24 -5.90 5.40
N ALA A 132 -6.07 -6.51 6.57
CA ALA A 132 -5.22 -7.68 6.76
C ALA A 132 -5.69 -8.94 5.98
N GLU A 133 -6.92 -8.93 5.47
CA GLU A 133 -7.42 -9.98 4.56
C GLU A 133 -6.75 -9.97 3.19
N PHE A 134 -6.15 -8.83 2.79
CA PHE A 134 -5.46 -8.69 1.51
C PHE A 134 -4.03 -9.19 1.62
N SER A 135 -3.58 -9.87 0.57
CA SER A 135 -2.24 -10.43 0.51
C SER A 135 -1.43 -9.82 -0.62
N THR A 136 -0.17 -10.25 -0.78
CA THR A 136 0.70 -9.80 -1.87
C THR A 136 0.16 -10.15 -3.26
N THR A 137 -0.79 -11.08 -3.38
CA THR A 137 -1.46 -11.38 -4.65
C THR A 137 -2.53 -10.35 -5.03
N ASP A 138 -2.96 -9.52 -4.09
CA ASP A 138 -3.97 -8.48 -4.30
C ASP A 138 -3.37 -7.10 -4.57
N ILE A 139 -2.04 -6.99 -4.67
CA ILE A 139 -1.36 -5.73 -4.97
C ILE A 139 -1.85 -5.17 -6.31
N GLY A 140 -2.17 -3.87 -6.32
CA GLY A 140 -2.78 -3.16 -7.45
C GLY A 140 -4.31 -3.26 -7.50
N ARG A 141 -4.94 -4.06 -6.63
CA ARG A 141 -6.40 -4.16 -6.56
C ARG A 141 -7.01 -2.89 -5.96
N THR A 142 -8.05 -2.39 -6.60
CA THR A 142 -8.88 -1.28 -6.07
C THR A 142 -10.21 -1.81 -5.55
N VAL A 143 -10.59 -1.42 -4.34
CA VAL A 143 -11.84 -1.83 -3.69
C VAL A 143 -12.54 -0.61 -3.09
N LEU A 144 -13.87 -0.56 -3.19
CA LEU A 144 -14.68 0.49 -2.56
C LEU A 144 -15.24 -0.01 -1.24
N PHE A 145 -15.16 0.82 -0.19
CA PHE A 145 -15.72 0.52 1.12
C PHE A 145 -16.70 1.61 1.57
N ASP A 146 -17.81 1.21 2.20
CA ASP A 146 -18.70 2.10 2.96
C ASP A 146 -18.20 2.15 4.41
N VAL A 147 -17.60 3.29 4.78
CA VAL A 147 -16.88 3.48 6.03
C VAL A 147 -17.55 4.60 6.84
N VAL A 148 -17.60 4.42 8.15
CA VAL A 148 -17.93 5.50 9.09
C VAL A 148 -16.63 5.97 9.72
N GLY A 149 -16.24 7.22 9.48
CA GLY A 149 -14.98 7.76 9.97
C GLY A 149 -14.89 7.68 11.50
N ARG A 150 -13.71 7.35 12.01
CA ARG A 150 -13.42 7.31 13.44
C ARG A 150 -12.07 7.96 13.76
N ALA A 151 -11.93 8.52 14.94
CA ALA A 151 -10.63 9.01 15.43
C ALA A 151 -9.90 8.03 16.37
N ASP A 152 -10.52 6.88 16.70
CA ASP A 152 -9.96 5.87 17.60
C ASP A 152 -9.40 4.63 16.85
N GLY A 153 -8.41 3.99 17.45
CA GLY A 153 -7.70 2.83 16.90
C GLY A 153 -6.37 3.19 16.26
N SER A 154 -5.55 2.18 16.02
CA SER A 154 -4.19 2.36 15.50
C SER A 154 -4.16 2.42 13.98
N ALA A 155 -3.34 3.31 13.45
CA ALA A 155 -2.97 3.38 12.05
C ALA A 155 -1.49 3.78 11.96
N TRP A 156 -0.80 3.22 10.97
CA TRP A 156 0.64 3.35 10.79
C TRP A 156 0.94 3.88 9.40
N GLY A 157 1.73 4.95 9.33
CA GLY A 157 2.05 5.64 8.08
C GLY A 157 1.16 6.85 7.77
N THR A 158 1.51 7.52 6.68
CA THR A 158 0.88 8.76 6.19
C THR A 158 0.70 8.65 4.69
N ASP A 159 -0.52 8.88 4.20
CA ASP A 159 -0.94 8.71 2.80
C ASP A 159 -0.89 7.24 2.31
N VAL A 160 0.11 6.48 2.74
CA VAL A 160 0.21 5.02 2.60
C VAL A 160 0.24 4.41 4.01
N TYR A 161 -0.62 3.41 4.23
CA TYR A 161 -0.82 2.77 5.52
C TYR A 161 -0.53 1.28 5.45
N THR A 162 -0.04 0.67 6.52
CA THR A 162 0.10 -0.79 6.62
C THR A 162 -1.28 -1.45 6.59
N ALA A 163 -1.42 -2.67 6.04
CA ALA A 163 -2.73 -3.33 5.90
C ALA A 163 -3.44 -3.64 7.23
N ASP A 164 -2.71 -3.73 8.34
CA ASP A 164 -3.29 -3.84 9.68
C ASP A 164 -3.80 -2.49 10.24
N SER A 165 -3.49 -1.35 9.60
CA SER A 165 -4.04 -0.04 9.98
C SER A 165 -5.55 0.00 9.85
N ARG A 166 -6.21 0.63 10.84
CA ARG A 166 -7.66 0.74 10.84
C ARG A 166 -8.16 1.65 9.71
N LEU A 167 -8.99 1.10 8.82
CA LEU A 167 -9.47 1.79 7.61
C LEU A 167 -10.23 3.07 7.95
N ALA A 168 -11.13 3.02 8.93
CA ALA A 168 -11.91 4.18 9.35
C ALA A 168 -11.06 5.34 9.88
N SER A 169 -9.96 5.05 10.57
CA SER A 169 -9.05 6.06 11.13
C SER A 169 -8.15 6.63 10.05
N ALA A 170 -7.62 5.79 9.17
CA ALA A 170 -6.89 6.23 7.99
C ALA A 170 -7.76 7.10 7.05
N ALA A 171 -9.05 6.78 6.91
CA ALA A 171 -9.97 7.56 6.08
C ALA A 171 -10.25 8.98 6.64
N VAL A 172 -10.26 9.12 7.98
CA VAL A 172 -10.34 10.44 8.63
C VAL A 172 -8.99 11.15 8.54
N HIS A 173 -7.88 10.46 8.79
CA HIS A 173 -6.52 11.01 8.70
C HIS A 173 -6.24 11.62 7.32
N THR A 174 -6.62 10.93 6.24
CA THR A 174 -6.53 11.44 4.85
C THR A 174 -7.54 12.54 4.52
N GLY A 175 -8.57 12.74 5.34
CA GLY A 175 -9.60 13.74 5.13
C GLY A 175 -10.59 13.39 4.01
N VAL A 176 -10.76 12.10 3.70
CA VAL A 176 -11.80 11.62 2.79
C VAL A 176 -13.17 11.64 3.46
N VAL A 177 -13.22 11.33 4.77
CA VAL A 177 -14.41 11.43 5.61
C VAL A 177 -14.07 12.14 6.92
N ARG A 178 -15.05 12.75 7.59
CA ARG A 178 -14.89 13.25 8.97
C ARG A 178 -15.23 12.18 10.00
N GLU A 179 -14.83 12.41 11.26
CA GLU A 179 -15.27 11.56 12.36
C GLU A 179 -16.80 11.52 12.47
N GLY A 180 -17.37 10.32 12.56
CA GLY A 180 -18.81 10.07 12.57
C GLY A 180 -19.50 10.22 11.22
N GLU A 181 -18.81 10.70 10.19
CA GLU A 181 -19.33 10.82 8.83
C GLU A 181 -19.27 9.47 8.12
N ARG A 182 -20.37 9.10 7.46
CA ARG A 182 -20.41 7.94 6.57
C ARG A 182 -20.04 8.37 5.17
N GLY A 183 -19.07 7.70 4.56
CA GLY A 183 -18.63 7.97 3.19
C GLY A 183 -18.08 6.75 2.48
N LEU A 184 -18.02 6.86 1.15
CA LEU A 184 -17.37 5.86 0.31
C LEU A 184 -15.88 6.15 0.23
N VAL A 185 -15.08 5.13 0.49
CA VAL A 185 -13.62 5.20 0.48
C VAL A 185 -13.11 4.27 -0.61
N ARG A 186 -12.32 4.80 -1.54
CA ARG A 186 -11.60 3.99 -2.53
C ARG A 186 -10.26 3.58 -1.93
N VAL A 187 -9.98 2.30 -1.89
CA VAL A 187 -8.75 1.73 -1.35
C VAL A 187 -7.99 1.06 -2.47
N VAL A 188 -6.70 1.39 -2.60
CA VAL A 188 -5.76 0.73 -3.50
C VAL A 188 -4.79 -0.09 -2.66
N ILE A 189 -4.70 -1.39 -2.92
CA ILE A 189 -3.74 -2.28 -2.25
C ILE A 189 -2.37 -2.14 -2.90
N LEU A 190 -1.32 -2.04 -2.11
CA LEU A 190 0.04 -1.71 -2.52
C LEU A 190 1.05 -2.70 -1.92
N ASP A 191 2.20 -2.81 -2.57
CA ASP A 191 3.35 -3.47 -1.98
C ASP A 191 3.95 -2.59 -0.88
N GLY A 192 4.08 -3.13 0.33
CA GLY A 192 4.70 -2.44 1.46
C GLY A 192 6.09 -2.96 1.82
N ALA A 193 6.58 -4.01 1.14
CA ALA A 193 7.75 -4.79 1.57
C ALA A 193 9.06 -4.00 1.61
N GLU A 194 9.15 -2.86 0.92
CA GLU A 194 10.32 -1.97 0.94
C GLU A 194 10.00 -0.57 1.49
N GLN A 195 8.79 -0.36 2.00
CA GLN A 195 8.37 0.94 2.52
C GLN A 195 8.71 1.09 4.01
N MET A 196 9.15 2.30 4.38
CA MET A 196 9.13 2.76 5.76
C MET A 196 7.92 3.67 5.94
N PHE A 197 7.08 3.38 6.93
CA PHE A 197 5.85 4.11 7.17
C PHE A 197 6.12 5.18 8.21
N THR A 198 6.01 6.45 7.82
CA THR A 198 6.13 7.58 8.75
C THR A 198 4.76 8.04 9.19
N GLY A 199 4.51 8.04 10.50
CA GLY A 199 3.31 8.57 11.12
C GLY A 199 3.26 10.09 11.09
N SER A 200 2.04 10.61 11.14
CA SER A 200 1.77 12.05 11.28
C SER A 200 0.42 12.29 11.95
N GLU A 201 0.17 13.53 12.36
CA GLU A 201 -1.13 13.97 12.84
C GLU A 201 -1.84 14.80 11.76
N ARG A 202 -3.01 14.34 11.32
CA ARG A 202 -3.85 15.03 10.34
C ARG A 202 -5.32 14.85 10.68
N ASN A 203 -6.13 15.89 10.47
CA ASN A 203 -7.59 15.85 10.65
C ASN A 203 -8.05 15.33 12.04
N GLY A 204 -7.26 15.58 13.08
CA GLY A 204 -7.55 15.13 14.46
C GLY A 204 -7.23 13.66 14.72
N VAL A 205 -6.57 12.96 13.80
CA VAL A 205 -6.11 11.58 13.96
C VAL A 205 -4.59 11.56 13.97
N ALA A 206 -4.00 10.90 14.96
CA ALA A 206 -2.57 10.61 15.00
C ALA A 206 -2.30 9.20 14.45
N THR A 207 -1.22 9.07 13.68
CA THR A 207 -0.72 7.80 13.13
C THR A 207 0.72 7.62 13.55
N PHE A 208 1.20 6.38 13.51
CA PHE A 208 2.49 6.02 14.07
C PHE A 208 3.47 5.55 13.00
N ASP A 209 4.76 5.65 13.32
CA ASP A 209 5.80 5.06 12.50
C ASP A 209 5.72 3.53 12.52
N TYR A 210 6.07 2.91 11.41
CA TYR A 210 6.23 1.46 11.33
C TYR A 210 7.33 1.09 10.34
N GLY A 211 7.96 -0.06 10.61
CA GLY A 211 9.00 -0.62 9.75
C GLY A 211 8.40 -1.30 8.52
N ASN A 212 9.15 -2.25 7.97
CA ASN A 212 8.69 -3.03 6.83
C ASN A 212 7.39 -3.80 7.14
N TYR A 213 6.41 -3.73 6.24
CA TYR A 213 5.18 -4.50 6.31
C TYR A 213 4.76 -4.98 4.91
N PRO A 214 4.39 -6.26 4.71
CA PRO A 214 4.29 -6.86 3.36
C PRO A 214 3.18 -6.25 2.48
N VAL A 215 2.07 -5.80 3.06
CA VAL A 215 0.95 -5.24 2.31
C VAL A 215 0.61 -3.87 2.86
N ALA A 216 0.53 -2.89 1.98
CA ALA A 216 0.12 -1.54 2.30
C ALA A 216 -1.18 -1.20 1.57
N TYR A 217 -1.79 -0.08 1.94
CA TYR A 217 -2.89 0.49 1.19
C TYR A 217 -2.84 2.00 1.18
N ARG A 218 -3.44 2.58 0.14
CA ARG A 218 -3.69 4.01 0.03
C ARG A 218 -5.18 4.25 -0.09
N ILE A 219 -5.62 5.36 0.47
CA ILE A 219 -6.99 5.84 0.35
C ILE A 219 -7.05 6.96 -0.69
N GLU A 220 -8.02 6.86 -1.59
CA GLU A 220 -8.31 7.85 -2.62
C GLU A 220 -9.75 8.34 -2.50
N LYS A 221 -9.98 9.59 -2.95
CA LYS A 221 -11.34 10.14 -3.06
C LYS A 221 -12.05 9.52 -4.27
N VAL A 222 -13.33 9.20 -4.10
CA VAL A 222 -14.20 8.61 -5.14
C VAL A 222 -14.56 9.64 -6.20
#